data_AF-A0A5J5S8M3-F1
#
_entry.id   AF-A0A5J5S8M3-F1
#
_cell.length_a   1.000
_cell.length_b   1.000
_cell.length_c   1.000
_cell.angle_alpha   90.00
_cell.angle_beta   90.00
_cell.angle_gamma   90.00
#
_symmetry.space_group_name_H-M   'P 1'
#
loop_
_entity.id
_entity.type
_entity.pdbx_description
1 polymer ?
#
loop_
_entity_poly.entity_id
_entity_poly.type
_entity_poly.pdbx_seq_one_letter_code
_entity_poly.pdbx_strand_id
1 'polypeptide(L)'
;MSFFTDKKEVQRSATALGYVAHAVSLIASYLQVPLRYPLRLGGSRSYINDHASSIDPASSDLSLDTTLSANVKLAEFPLFLEGQDTTRAAYAVFLLNKDIEQLLNFIGVKSLGPRHVLANLKELLRSVQSSEYIDT
;
A
#
# COMPACT_ATOMS: atom_id res chain seq x y z
N MET A 1 -7.09 -31.12 10.82
CA MET A 1 -6.95 -29.77 10.24
C MET A 1 -5.55 -29.25 10.54
N SER A 2 -4.70 -29.10 9.53
CA SER A 2 -3.26 -28.82 9.67
C SER A 2 -3.01 -27.34 10.01
N PHE A 3 -2.64 -27.05 11.26
CA PHE A 3 -2.21 -25.73 11.74
C PHE A 3 -1.01 -25.14 10.96
N PHE A 4 -0.24 -25.99 10.26
CA PHE A 4 0.94 -25.57 9.49
C PHE A 4 0.61 -25.07 8.08
N THR A 5 -0.55 -25.46 7.54
CA THR A 5 -0.97 -25.03 6.20
C THR A 5 -1.29 -23.53 6.21
N ASP A 6 -1.94 -23.07 7.27
CA ASP A 6 -2.35 -21.69 7.46
C ASP A 6 -1.15 -20.73 7.50
N LYS A 7 -0.10 -21.06 8.29
CA LYS A 7 1.12 -20.23 8.36
C LYS A 7 1.81 -20.04 7.00
N LYS A 8 1.88 -21.10 6.20
CA LYS A 8 2.48 -21.03 4.85
C LYS A 8 1.62 -20.20 3.90
N GLU A 9 0.31 -20.30 4.00
CA GLU A 9 -0.62 -19.52 3.20
C GLU A 9 -0.55 -18.03 3.55
N VAL A 10 -0.58 -17.69 4.83
CA VAL A 10 -0.39 -16.31 5.32
C VAL A 10 0.91 -15.72 4.79
N GLN A 11 2.02 -16.47 4.87
CA GLN A 11 3.31 -16.02 4.36
C GLN A 11 3.33 -15.84 2.84
N ARG A 12 2.66 -16.73 2.08
CA ARG A 12 2.53 -16.61 0.62
C ARG A 12 1.72 -15.36 0.25
N SER A 13 0.59 -15.14 0.91
CA SER A 13 -0.26 -13.97 0.70
C SER A 13 0.48 -12.67 1.04
N ALA A 14 1.20 -12.64 2.16
CA ALA A 14 2.06 -11.53 2.55
C ALA A 14 3.16 -11.23 1.52
N THR A 15 3.81 -12.28 1.00
CA THR A 15 4.84 -12.15 -0.04
C THR A 15 4.25 -11.60 -1.33
N ALA A 16 3.09 -12.11 -1.76
CA ALA A 16 2.39 -11.64 -2.95
C ALA A 16 2.00 -10.15 -2.83
N LEU A 17 1.44 -9.75 -1.68
CA LEU A 17 1.11 -8.34 -1.41
C LEU A 17 2.35 -7.45 -1.39
N GLY A 18 3.47 -7.93 -0.85
CA GLY A 18 4.77 -7.24 -0.92
C GLY A 18 5.22 -6.98 -2.36
N TYR A 19 5.09 -7.97 -3.26
CA TYR A 19 5.40 -7.79 -4.69
C TYR A 19 4.41 -6.86 -5.39
N VAL A 20 3.12 -6.91 -5.04
CA VAL A 20 2.12 -5.95 -5.54
C VAL A 20 2.50 -4.53 -5.15
N ALA A 21 2.82 -4.29 -3.87
CA ALA A 21 3.28 -2.99 -3.40
C ALA A 21 4.53 -2.51 -4.15
N HIS A 22 5.51 -3.41 -4.35
CA HIS A 22 6.71 -3.09 -5.11
C HIS A 22 6.41 -2.71 -6.57
N ALA A 23 5.54 -3.46 -7.24
CA ALA A 23 5.11 -3.15 -8.60
C ALA A 23 4.39 -1.79 -8.68
N VAL A 24 3.48 -1.50 -7.75
CA VAL A 24 2.77 -0.21 -7.67
C VAL A 24 3.76 0.95 -7.46
N SER A 25 4.74 0.78 -6.55
CA SER A 25 5.79 1.79 -6.33
C SER A 25 6.62 2.07 -7.59
N LEU A 26 6.97 1.03 -8.35
CA LEU A 26 7.71 1.18 -9.59
C LEU A 26 6.89 1.86 -10.68
N ILE A 27 5.64 1.43 -10.88
CA ILE A 27 4.74 2.05 -11.87
C ILE A 27 4.54 3.52 -11.53
N ALA A 28 4.26 3.86 -10.26
CA ALA A 28 4.13 5.24 -9.81
C ALA A 28 5.40 6.06 -10.11
N SER A 29 6.58 5.49 -9.86
CA SER A 29 7.86 6.13 -10.17
C SER A 29 8.05 6.36 -11.68
N TYR A 30 7.69 5.39 -12.53
CA TYR A 30 7.80 5.54 -13.99
C TYR A 30 6.81 6.56 -14.55
N LEU A 31 5.60 6.61 -13.98
CA LEU A 31 4.58 7.60 -14.32
C LEU A 31 4.84 8.97 -13.68
N GLN A 32 5.87 9.09 -12.82
CA GLN A 32 6.18 10.29 -12.04
C GLN A 32 5.00 10.78 -11.18
N VAL A 33 4.19 9.85 -10.68
CA VAL A 33 3.04 10.15 -9.81
C VAL A 33 3.41 9.86 -8.36
N PRO A 34 3.41 10.86 -7.46
CA PRO A 34 3.61 10.61 -6.04
C PRO A 34 2.42 9.83 -5.47
N LEU A 35 2.69 8.69 -4.81
CA LEU A 35 1.65 7.90 -4.15
C LEU A 35 1.06 8.64 -2.95
N ARG A 36 -0.27 8.56 -2.78
CA ARG A 36 -0.97 9.17 -1.65
C ARG A 36 -0.67 8.46 -0.34
N TYR A 37 -0.47 7.14 -0.40
CA TYR A 37 -0.12 6.33 0.76
C TYR A 37 1.27 5.73 0.55
N PRO A 38 2.34 6.36 1.08
CA PRO A 38 3.70 5.88 0.90
C PRO A 38 3.89 4.43 1.36
N LEU A 39 4.70 3.69 0.62
CA LEU A 39 4.99 2.28 0.87
C LEU A 39 6.36 2.11 1.53
N ARG A 40 6.42 1.32 2.60
CA ARG A 40 7.66 0.82 3.19
C ARG A 40 7.88 -0.64 2.75
N LEU A 41 8.69 -0.82 1.72
CA LEU A 41 8.92 -2.12 1.08
C LEU A 41 9.83 -2.99 1.96
N GLY A 42 9.33 -4.18 2.30
CA GLY A 42 10.03 -5.15 3.17
C GLY A 42 9.80 -6.61 2.74
N GLY A 43 9.47 -6.83 1.46
CA GLY A 43 9.04 -8.14 0.94
C GLY A 43 7.76 -8.59 1.63
N SER A 44 7.78 -9.76 2.26
CA SER A 44 6.64 -10.28 3.04
C SER A 44 6.29 -9.46 4.28
N ARG A 45 7.14 -8.49 4.68
CA ARG A 45 6.89 -7.56 5.79
C ARG A 45 6.83 -6.11 5.30
N SER A 46 6.04 -5.87 4.24
CA SER A 46 5.82 -4.53 3.72
C SER A 46 4.70 -3.80 4.48
N TYR A 47 4.78 -2.48 4.53
CA TYR A 47 3.82 -1.61 5.21
C TYR A 47 3.37 -0.48 4.29
N ILE A 48 2.22 0.10 4.60
CA ILE A 48 1.66 1.28 3.94
C ILE A 48 1.30 2.34 4.98
N ASN A 49 1.53 3.60 4.66
CA ASN A 49 1.43 4.70 5.61
C ASN A 49 0.21 5.57 5.29
N ASP A 50 -0.62 5.85 6.30
CA ASP A 50 -1.69 6.85 6.19
C ASP A 50 -1.30 8.15 6.89
N HIS A 51 -1.33 9.25 6.15
CA HIS A 51 -1.09 10.60 6.65
C HIS A 51 -2.29 11.17 7.41
N ALA A 52 -3.51 10.68 7.15
CA ALA A 52 -4.72 11.19 7.80
C ALA A 52 -4.92 10.63 9.22
N SER A 53 -4.42 9.43 9.48
CA SER A 53 -4.47 8.78 10.80
C SER A 53 -3.36 9.30 11.73
N SER A 54 -3.27 10.62 11.91
CA SER A 54 -2.46 11.26 12.95
C SER A 54 -3.37 11.62 14.13
N ILE A 55 -3.79 10.62 14.91
CA ILE A 55 -4.42 10.85 16.21
C ILE A 55 -3.66 10.03 17.24
N ASP A 56 -2.66 10.65 17.85
CA ASP A 56 -2.16 10.28 19.17
C ASP A 56 -2.26 11.53 20.09
N PRO A 57 -3.32 11.69 20.90
CA PRO A 57 -3.33 12.64 22.02
C PRO A 57 -2.58 12.11 23.26
N ALA A 58 -1.79 11.03 23.14
CA ALA A 58 -1.22 10.30 24.28
C ALA A 58 0.33 10.27 24.35
N SER A 59 1.03 11.22 23.71
CA SER A 59 2.46 11.47 23.98
C SER A 59 2.70 12.93 24.38
N SER A 60 1.84 13.45 25.26
CA SER A 60 2.24 14.55 26.14
C SER A 60 2.99 13.95 27.31
N ASP A 61 4.25 13.58 27.12
CA ASP A 61 5.25 13.79 28.17
C ASP A 61 6.68 13.63 27.63
N LEU A 62 7.41 14.74 27.73
CA LEU A 62 8.86 14.87 27.90
C LEU A 62 9.77 14.52 26.71
N SER A 63 10.08 15.55 25.90
CA SER A 63 11.44 16.13 25.88
C SER A 63 11.47 17.38 25.00
N LEU A 64 11.57 18.54 25.65
CA LEU A 64 12.01 19.79 25.04
C LEU A 64 13.53 19.70 24.82
N ASP A 65 13.98 19.59 23.57
CA ASP A 65 15.09 20.37 22.97
C ASP A 65 15.42 19.83 21.56
N THR A 66 15.77 20.76 20.65
CA THR A 66 16.57 20.58 19.43
C THR A 66 15.84 20.21 18.12
N THR A 67 15.42 21.26 17.41
CA THR A 67 15.47 21.47 15.94
C THR A 67 15.11 20.32 14.97
N LEU A 68 14.14 20.62 14.09
CA LEU A 68 13.82 20.02 12.77
C LEU A 68 12.79 18.87 12.74
N SER A 69 11.75 19.09 11.91
CA SER A 69 10.69 18.18 11.49
C SER A 69 9.66 17.81 12.56
N ALA A 70 8.49 18.44 12.45
CA ALA A 70 7.25 17.94 13.05
C ALA A 70 7.01 16.49 12.54
N ASN A 71 7.50 15.52 13.30
CA ASN A 71 7.35 14.11 13.02
C ASN A 71 5.90 13.72 13.35
N VAL A 72 4.99 14.06 12.44
CA VAL A 72 3.68 13.42 12.37
C VAL A 72 3.98 11.94 12.21
N LYS A 73 3.90 11.20 13.31
CA LYS A 73 4.14 9.75 13.31
C LYS A 73 3.06 9.12 12.43
N LEU A 74 3.40 8.83 11.19
CA LEU A 74 2.49 8.23 10.22
C LEU A 74 2.04 6.88 10.75
N ALA A 75 0.74 6.64 10.76
CA ALA A 75 0.22 5.34 11.12
C ALA A 75 0.64 4.33 10.04
N GLU A 76 1.46 3.36 10.44
CA GLU A 76 1.88 2.26 9.58
C GLU A 76 0.90 1.09 9.69
N PHE A 77 0.44 0.62 8.53
CA PHE A 77 -0.46 -0.53 8.43
C PHE A 77 0.24 -1.69 7.70
N PRO A 78 0.22 -2.91 8.25
CA PRO A 78 0.94 -4.05 7.68
C PRO A 78 0.21 -4.61 6.46
N LEU A 79 0.94 -4.89 5.37
CA LEU A 79 0.43 -5.63 4.20
C LEU A 79 0.51 -7.15 4.38
N PHE A 80 0.45 -7.60 5.62
CA PHE A 80 0.50 -9.00 6.02
C PHE A 80 -0.33 -9.18 7.28
N LEU A 81 -0.78 -10.41 7.54
CA LEU A 81 -1.51 -10.72 8.77
C LEU A 81 -0.52 -10.84 9.93
N GLU A 82 -0.72 -10.03 10.97
CA GLU A 82 0.07 -10.09 12.20
C GLU A 82 -0.83 -10.55 13.36
N GLY A 83 -0.74 -11.84 13.70
CA GLY A 83 -1.56 -12.44 14.75
C GLY A 83 -3.05 -12.45 14.40
N GLN A 84 -3.88 -11.92 15.30
CA GLN A 84 -5.35 -11.91 15.15
C GLN A 84 -5.89 -10.60 14.57
N ASP A 85 -5.04 -9.60 14.32
CA ASP A 85 -5.47 -8.29 13.82
C ASP A 85 -5.63 -8.28 12.29
N THR A 86 -6.73 -8.88 11.83
CA THR A 86 -7.11 -8.91 10.42
C THR A 86 -7.59 -7.54 9.92
N THR A 87 -7.99 -6.65 10.82
CA THR A 87 -8.60 -5.37 10.48
C THR A 87 -7.58 -4.38 9.93
N ARG A 88 -6.41 -4.27 10.58
CA ARG A 88 -5.31 -3.41 10.11
C ARG A 88 -4.78 -3.87 8.75
N ALA A 89 -4.64 -5.18 8.56
CA ALA A 89 -4.19 -5.74 7.29
C ALA A 89 -5.23 -5.51 6.16
N ALA A 90 -6.52 -5.70 6.46
CA ALA A 90 -7.58 -5.40 5.49
C ALA A 90 -7.59 -3.91 5.10
N TYR A 91 -7.36 -3.02 6.07
CA TYR A 91 -7.23 -1.59 5.81
C TYR A 91 -5.99 -1.26 4.97
N ALA A 92 -4.83 -1.87 5.26
CA ALA A 92 -3.62 -1.71 4.45
C ALA A 92 -3.86 -2.10 2.97
N VAL A 93 -4.54 -3.22 2.73
CA VAL A 93 -4.88 -3.69 1.38
C VAL A 93 -5.86 -2.73 0.69
N PHE A 94 -6.81 -2.16 1.43
CA PHE A 94 -7.69 -1.11 0.92
C PHE A 94 -6.93 0.15 0.49
N LEU A 95 -5.98 0.61 1.32
CA LEU A 95 -5.12 1.76 0.99
C LEU A 95 -4.27 1.49 -0.26
N LEU A 96 -3.68 0.29 -0.36
CA LEU A 96 -2.93 -0.11 -1.55
C LEU A 96 -3.80 -0.08 -2.81
N ASN A 97 -5.07 -0.49 -2.72
CA ASN A 97 -6.01 -0.35 -3.84
C ASN A 97 -6.29 1.11 -4.17
N LYS A 98 -6.30 2.01 -3.18
CA LYS A 98 -6.50 3.44 -3.42
C LYS A 98 -5.34 4.09 -4.16
N ASP A 99 -4.11 3.63 -3.92
CA ASP A 99 -2.96 4.03 -4.76
C ASP A 99 -3.10 3.52 -6.19
N ILE A 100 -3.52 2.27 -6.40
CA ILE A 100 -3.76 1.74 -7.75
C ILE A 100 -4.87 2.53 -8.46
N GLU A 101 -5.96 2.84 -7.75
CA GLU A 101 -7.06 3.67 -8.25
C GLU A 101 -6.58 5.07 -8.63
N GLN A 102 -5.68 5.66 -7.84
CA GLN A 102 -5.04 6.93 -8.18
C GLN A 102 -4.27 6.83 -9.51
N LEU A 103 -3.44 5.79 -9.68
CA LEU A 103 -2.66 5.59 -10.91
C LEU A 103 -3.56 5.34 -12.13
N LEU A 104 -4.62 4.55 -11.98
CA LEU A 104 -5.63 4.35 -13.03
C LEU A 104 -6.30 5.67 -13.42
N ASN A 105 -6.73 6.46 -12.44
CA ASN A 105 -7.34 7.76 -12.68
C ASN A 105 -6.36 8.74 -13.37
N PHE A 106 -5.07 8.69 -13.02
CA PHE A 106 -4.04 9.50 -13.65
C PHE A 106 -3.91 9.22 -15.15
N ILE A 107 -4.00 7.95 -15.56
CA ILE A 107 -3.99 7.55 -16.98
C ILE A 107 -5.38 7.55 -17.64
N GLY A 108 -6.40 8.11 -16.98
CA GLY A 108 -7.76 8.25 -17.53
C GLY A 108 -8.62 6.97 -17.51
N VAL A 109 -8.22 5.94 -16.75
CA VAL A 109 -8.92 4.66 -16.64
C VAL A 109 -9.69 4.57 -15.32
N LYS A 110 -10.91 4.04 -15.35
CA LYS A 110 -11.72 3.85 -14.13
C LYS A 110 -11.36 2.55 -13.42
N SER A 111 -11.24 2.58 -12.09
CA SER A 111 -11.06 1.37 -11.30
C SER A 111 -12.32 0.50 -11.26
N LEU A 112 -12.13 -0.80 -11.03
CA LEU A 112 -13.20 -1.79 -10.83
C LEU A 112 -13.76 -1.76 -9.40
N GLY A 113 -13.28 -0.84 -8.55
CA GLY A 113 -13.72 -0.69 -7.16
C GLY A 113 -12.67 -1.10 -6.10
N PRO A 114 -12.97 -0.84 -4.82
CA PRO A 114 -11.97 -0.81 -3.74
C PRO A 114 -11.45 -2.19 -3.27
N ARG A 115 -12.13 -3.29 -3.61
CA ARG A 115 -11.75 -4.65 -3.19
C ARG A 115 -11.02 -5.45 -4.27
N HIS A 116 -10.76 -4.84 -5.43
CA HIS A 116 -10.29 -5.52 -6.63
C HIS A 116 -8.81 -5.29 -6.91
N VAL A 117 -7.93 -5.38 -5.90
CA VAL A 117 -6.50 -5.03 -5.98
C VAL A 117 -5.81 -5.63 -7.21
N LEU A 118 -5.88 -6.95 -7.38
CA LEU A 118 -5.19 -7.63 -8.47
C LEU A 118 -5.82 -7.35 -9.84
N ALA A 119 -7.14 -7.20 -9.91
CA ALA A 119 -7.82 -6.90 -11.17
C ALA A 119 -7.53 -5.44 -11.60
N ASN A 120 -7.51 -4.50 -10.65
CA ASN A 120 -7.13 -3.11 -10.89
C ASN A 120 -5.65 -3.00 -11.28
N LEU A 121 -4.75 -3.77 -10.63
CA LEU A 121 -3.33 -3.80 -11.04
C LEU A 121 -3.17 -4.37 -12.45
N LYS A 122 -3.89 -5.44 -12.78
CA LYS A 122 -3.88 -6.02 -14.12
C LYS A 122 -4.33 -5.01 -15.16
N GLU A 123 -5.40 -4.28 -14.88
CA GLU A 123 -5.90 -3.24 -15.78
C GLU A 123 -4.88 -2.11 -15.93
N LEU A 124 -4.28 -1.65 -14.82
CA LEU A 124 -3.24 -0.64 -14.85
C LEU A 124 -2.06 -1.05 -15.74
N LEU A 125 -1.54 -2.28 -15.56
CA LEU A 125 -0.45 -2.82 -16.38
C LEU A 125 -0.84 -2.90 -17.86
N ARG A 126 -2.04 -3.39 -18.16
CA ARG A 126 -2.56 -3.49 -19.53
C ARG A 126 -2.63 -2.12 -20.20
N SER A 127 -3.09 -1.10 -19.47
CA SER A 127 -3.26 0.26 -19.97
C SER A 127 -1.92 0.96 -20.19
N VAL A 128 -0.96 0.86 -19.26
CA VAL A 128 0.35 1.53 -19.43
C VAL A 128 1.25 0.84 -20.47
N GLN A 129 0.95 -0.41 -20.82
CA GLN A 129 1.67 -1.18 -21.85
C GLN A 129 0.98 -1.14 -23.21
N SER A 130 -0.18 -0.49 -23.35
CA SER A 130 -0.85 -0.38 -24.64
C SER A 130 -0.08 0.58 -25.56
N SER A 131 -0.07 0.30 -26.87
CA SER A 131 0.52 1.20 -27.86
C SER A 131 -0.11 2.60 -27.78
N GLU A 132 -1.44 2.65 -27.58
CA GLU A 132 -2.19 3.89 -27.45
C GLU A 132 -1.63 4.81 -26.35
N TYR A 133 -1.19 4.25 -25.22
CA TYR A 133 -0.62 5.04 -24.12
C TYR A 133 0.84 5.42 -24.36
N ILE A 134 1.64 4.51 -24.95
CA ILE A 134 3.07 4.73 -25.20
C ILE A 134 3.31 5.77 -26.30
N ASP A 135 2.42 5.83 -27.29
CA ASP A 135 2.51 6.75 -28.42
C ASP A 135 1.97 8.16 -28.10
N THR A 136 1.50 8.39 -26.85
CA THR A 136 1.02 9.70 -26.35
C THR A 136 2.14 10.49 -25.68
#